data_AF-A0AAD7JU34-F1
#
_entry.id   AF-A0AAD7JU34-F1
#
_cell.length_a   1.000
_cell.length_b   1.000
_cell.length_c   1.000
_cell.angle_alpha   90.00
_cell.angle_beta   90.00
_cell.angle_gamma   90.00
#
_symmetry.space_group_name_H-M   'P 1'
#
loop_
_entity.id
_entity.type
_entity.pdbx_description
1 polymer ?
#
loop_
_entity_poly.entity_id
_entity_poly.type
_entity_poly.pdbx_seq_one_letter_code
_entity_poly.pdbx_strand_id
1 'polypeptide(L)'
;HGKRGPKSQTRDHFLPPAAITTNGEKRWTFKCRHCDKSVTVKRTVAKTQLFGDEKPAPPLGNLATHYNHHHQGEPVPSDVTPGQARDVSASSAKIMGDFLVEGKLNPVINTTQGNFLKIFAAWIVEDDLPFTTGETPGIQCLFAFLHTRFHLPSDTSKRYVHFYCANKICLTRFHLLAAALDNASPNDVLIRTLSRLLMERFDVQFTPENSQIRCLDHVVHLVVQKMLAALEEAVDPD
;
A
#
# COMPACT_ATOMS: atom_id res chain seq x y z
N HIS A 1 28.72 15.31 -18.00
CA HIS A 1 28.53 16.35 -16.97
C HIS A 1 27.26 16.09 -16.18
N GLY A 2 27.39 15.55 -14.96
CA GLY A 2 26.25 15.20 -14.11
C GLY A 2 25.63 16.44 -13.48
N LYS A 3 24.30 16.58 -13.57
CA LYS A 3 23.53 17.56 -12.81
C LYS A 3 23.55 17.16 -11.33
N ARG A 4 24.60 17.56 -10.60
CA ARG A 4 24.71 17.39 -9.15
C ARG A 4 23.96 18.53 -8.48
N GLY A 5 22.68 18.31 -8.22
CA GLY A 5 21.84 19.23 -7.46
C GLY A 5 20.46 18.63 -7.23
N PRO A 6 19.82 18.88 -6.09
CA PRO A 6 18.42 18.52 -5.87
C PRO A 6 17.55 19.04 -7.03
N LYS A 7 16.56 18.26 -7.45
CA LYS A 7 15.56 18.75 -8.41
C LYS A 7 14.87 19.97 -7.78
N SER A 8 15.03 21.14 -8.39
CA SER A 8 14.36 22.36 -7.92
C SER A 8 12.85 22.14 -7.98
N GLN A 9 12.18 22.23 -6.83
CA GLN A 9 10.72 22.20 -6.69
C GLN A 9 10.07 23.53 -7.13
N THR A 10 10.86 24.54 -7.51
CA THR A 10 10.35 25.87 -7.86
C THR A 10 9.35 25.83 -9.01
N ARG A 11 9.45 24.84 -9.91
CA ARG A 11 8.52 24.68 -11.03
C ARG A 11 7.07 24.44 -10.58
N ASP A 12 6.87 23.86 -9.41
CA ASP A 12 5.54 23.48 -8.91
C ASP A 12 4.73 24.71 -8.47
N HIS A 13 5.38 25.87 -8.28
CA HIS A 13 4.73 27.14 -7.95
C HIS A 13 4.29 27.96 -9.19
N PHE A 14 4.45 27.41 -10.39
CA PHE A 14 4.04 28.04 -11.65
C PHE A 14 3.01 27.17 -12.38
N LEU A 15 2.17 27.80 -13.20
CA LEU A 15 1.33 27.08 -14.15
C LEU A 15 2.17 26.42 -15.26
N PRO A 16 1.63 25.40 -15.96
CA PRO A 16 2.29 24.83 -17.13
C PRO A 16 2.70 25.91 -18.14
N PRO A 17 3.89 25.80 -18.76
CA PRO A 17 4.40 26.83 -19.66
C PRO A 17 3.50 26.99 -20.88
N ALA A 18 3.19 28.23 -21.23
CA ALA A 18 2.48 28.57 -22.46
C ALA A 18 3.44 29.20 -23.49
N ALA A 19 3.26 28.84 -24.76
CA ALA A 19 4.02 29.43 -25.86
C ALA A 19 3.48 30.82 -26.20
N ILE A 20 4.33 31.84 -26.14
CA ILE A 20 3.99 33.22 -26.55
C ILE A 20 5.00 33.78 -27.55
N THR A 21 4.61 34.84 -28.25
CA THR A 21 5.50 35.63 -29.10
C THR A 21 5.43 37.08 -28.64
N THR A 22 6.58 37.65 -28.26
CA THR A 22 6.68 39.04 -27.77
C THR A 22 7.76 39.73 -28.57
N ASN A 23 7.41 40.85 -29.23
CA ASN A 23 8.33 41.60 -30.09
C ASN A 23 9.02 40.74 -31.17
N GLY A 24 8.28 39.77 -31.74
CA GLY A 24 8.83 38.83 -32.73
C GLY A 24 9.69 37.70 -32.15
N GLU A 25 10.05 37.73 -30.87
CA GLU A 25 10.78 36.64 -30.22
C GLU A 25 9.83 35.58 -29.66
N LYS A 26 10.18 34.31 -29.86
CA LYS A 26 9.47 33.15 -29.30
C LYS A 26 9.90 32.95 -27.84
N ARG A 27 8.94 32.88 -26.92
CA ARG A 27 9.19 32.71 -25.48
C ARG A 27 8.21 31.72 -24.86
N TRP A 28 8.65 31.06 -23.78
CA TRP A 28 7.77 30.39 -22.83
C TRP A 28 7.35 31.39 -21.76
N THR A 29 6.07 31.40 -21.39
CA THR A 29 5.57 32.15 -20.24
C THR A 29 5.14 31.21 -19.13
N PHE A 30 5.55 31.53 -17.91
CA PHE A 30 5.21 30.83 -16.68
C PHE A 30 4.44 31.81 -15.80
N LYS A 31 3.13 31.59 -15.63
CA LYS A 31 2.32 32.38 -14.71
C LYS A 31 2.53 31.88 -13.29
N CYS A 32 2.86 32.77 -12.35
CA CYS A 32 2.98 32.41 -10.94
C CYS A 32 1.61 32.00 -10.39
N ARG A 33 1.56 30.98 -9.54
CA ARG A 33 0.32 30.55 -8.87
C ARG A 33 -0.07 31.45 -7.70
N HIS A 34 0.87 32.24 -7.20
CA HIS A 34 0.73 33.06 -5.99
C HIS A 34 0.50 34.55 -6.27
N CYS A 35 0.82 35.03 -7.47
CA CYS A 35 0.61 36.43 -7.86
C CYS A 35 0.36 36.57 -9.37
N ASP A 36 -0.07 37.76 -9.80
CA ASP A 36 -0.39 38.05 -11.21
C ASP A 36 0.85 38.19 -12.12
N LYS A 37 2.05 38.04 -11.57
CA LYS A 37 3.29 38.15 -12.36
C LYS A 37 3.50 36.91 -13.22
N SER A 38 4.00 37.13 -14.43
CA SER A 38 4.47 36.08 -15.32
C SER A 38 5.97 36.23 -15.57
N VAL A 39 6.67 35.09 -15.60
CA VAL A 39 8.09 35.03 -15.91
C VAL A 39 8.25 34.44 -17.30
N THR A 40 9.03 35.07 -18.16
CA THR A 40 9.25 34.59 -19.54
C THR A 40 10.68 34.12 -19.76
N VAL A 41 10.83 33.04 -20.52
CA VAL A 41 12.12 32.45 -20.89
C VAL A 41 12.18 32.30 -22.41
N LYS A 42 13.34 32.61 -23.02
CA LYS A 42 13.50 32.49 -24.47
C LYS A 42 13.33 31.04 -24.91
N ARG A 43 12.59 30.84 -26.00
CA ARG A 43 12.31 29.51 -26.59
C ARG A 43 13.13 29.35 -27.87
N THR A 44 13.85 28.24 -27.97
CA THR A 44 14.67 27.89 -29.14
C THR A 44 13.96 26.93 -30.12
N VAL A 45 12.90 26.26 -29.66
CA VAL A 45 12.13 25.28 -30.45
C VAL A 45 11.00 25.88 -31.30
N ALA A 46 10.54 25.09 -32.28
CA ALA A 46 9.41 25.43 -33.15
C ALA A 46 8.07 25.49 -32.39
N LYS A 47 7.04 26.12 -32.99
CA LYS A 47 5.76 26.40 -32.33
C LYS A 47 4.99 25.13 -31.89
N THR A 48 5.21 24.01 -32.59
CA THR A 48 4.50 22.74 -32.40
C THR A 48 5.12 21.83 -31.35
N GLN A 49 6.31 22.15 -30.84
CA GLN A 49 7.02 21.31 -29.87
C GLN A 49 6.65 21.68 -28.43
N LEU A 50 6.56 20.66 -27.58
CA LEU A 50 6.27 20.83 -26.15
C LEU A 50 7.53 21.33 -25.43
N PHE A 51 7.34 21.96 -24.27
CA PHE A 51 8.47 22.43 -23.44
C PHE A 51 9.47 21.31 -23.09
N GLY A 52 8.98 20.07 -22.89
CA GLY A 52 9.83 18.92 -22.58
C GLY A 52 10.73 18.45 -23.73
N ASP A 53 10.43 18.87 -24.96
CA ASP A 53 11.18 18.49 -26.16
C ASP A 53 12.38 19.41 -26.40
N GLU A 54 12.48 20.54 -25.68
CA GLU A 54 13.56 21.52 -25.84
C GLU A 54 14.88 21.00 -25.25
N LYS A 55 15.85 20.76 -26.12
CA LYS A 55 17.20 20.31 -25.79
C LYS A 55 18.22 21.30 -26.39
N PRO A 56 19.01 22.01 -25.56
CA PRO A 56 19.07 21.93 -24.10
C PRO A 56 17.86 22.58 -23.41
N ALA A 57 17.49 22.07 -22.23
CA ALA A 57 16.40 22.64 -21.44
C ALA A 57 16.69 24.12 -21.13
N PRO A 58 15.69 25.01 -21.25
CA PRO A 58 15.92 26.44 -21.10
C PRO A 58 16.26 26.81 -19.65
N PRO A 59 17.04 27.88 -19.41
CA PRO A 59 17.46 28.28 -18.08
C PRO A 59 16.25 28.78 -17.27
N LEU A 60 15.96 28.11 -16.14
CA LEU A 60 14.84 28.44 -15.24
C LEU A 60 15.25 29.34 -14.06
N GLY A 61 16.45 29.93 -14.08
CA GLY A 61 16.96 30.76 -12.97
C GLY A 61 16.00 31.88 -12.56
N ASN A 62 15.35 32.51 -13.54
CA ASN A 62 14.40 33.60 -13.31
C ASN A 62 13.19 33.16 -12.47
N LEU A 63 12.75 31.90 -12.56
CA LEU A 63 11.64 31.37 -11.77
C LEU A 63 12.05 31.23 -10.30
N ALA A 64 13.27 30.72 -10.04
CA ALA A 64 13.81 30.58 -8.70
C ALA A 64 14.02 31.95 -8.03
N THR A 65 14.57 32.91 -8.76
CA THR A 65 14.71 34.29 -8.29
C THR A 65 13.36 34.90 -7.92
N HIS A 66 12.35 34.75 -8.79
CA HIS A 66 11.01 35.25 -8.51
C HIS A 66 10.41 34.63 -7.23
N TYR A 67 10.44 33.30 -7.11
CA TYR A 67 9.89 32.61 -5.95
C TYR A 67 10.60 33.00 -4.65
N ASN A 68 11.94 33.03 -4.65
CA ASN A 68 12.71 33.37 -3.45
C ASN A 68 12.50 34.82 -3.00
N HIS A 69 12.26 35.77 -3.91
CA HIS A 69 12.03 37.17 -3.55
C HIS A 69 10.59 37.48 -3.14
N HIS A 70 9.60 36.73 -3.63
CA HIS A 70 8.19 37.10 -3.47
C HIS A 70 7.37 36.08 -2.67
N HIS A 71 7.78 34.81 -2.59
CA HIS A 71 6.94 33.70 -2.13
C HIS A 71 7.70 32.66 -1.29
N GLN A 72 8.86 33.03 -0.72
CA GLN A 72 9.69 32.08 0.03
C GLN A 72 8.94 31.54 1.26
N GLY A 73 8.73 30.22 1.29
CA GLY A 73 8.06 29.52 2.39
C GLY A 73 6.56 29.31 2.18
N GLU A 74 5.99 29.80 1.09
CA GLU A 74 4.58 29.54 0.77
C GLU A 74 4.39 28.11 0.24
N PRO A 75 3.40 27.36 0.75
CA PRO A 75 3.11 26.02 0.26
C PRO A 75 2.67 26.08 -1.21
N VAL A 76 2.89 25.01 -1.97
CA VAL A 76 2.40 24.93 -3.36
C VAL A 76 0.88 25.10 -3.34
N PRO A 77 0.32 26.11 -4.07
CA PRO A 77 -1.12 26.27 -4.16
C PRO A 77 -1.68 25.03 -4.81
N SER A 78 -2.46 24.30 -4.04
CA SER A 78 -3.26 23.21 -4.59
C SER A 78 -4.19 23.87 -5.60
N ASP A 79 -4.09 23.50 -6.89
CA ASP A 79 -5.04 23.91 -7.94
C ASP A 79 -6.41 23.24 -7.67
N VAL A 80 -7.02 23.62 -6.56
CA VAL A 80 -8.41 23.37 -6.24
C VAL A 80 -9.08 24.69 -6.49
N THR A 81 -9.45 24.91 -7.75
CA THR A 81 -10.20 26.08 -8.20
C THR A 81 -11.46 26.23 -7.35
N PRO A 82 -11.65 27.31 -6.58
CA PRO A 82 -12.90 27.58 -5.90
C PRO A 82 -13.90 28.08 -6.95
N GLY A 83 -14.68 27.17 -7.53
CA GLY A 83 -15.72 27.54 -8.52
C GLY A 83 -15.85 26.60 -9.71
N GLN A 84 -14.87 25.74 -9.96
CA GLN A 84 -15.19 24.42 -10.49
C GLN A 84 -15.32 23.55 -9.26
N ALA A 85 -16.55 23.21 -8.91
CA ALA A 85 -16.76 21.89 -8.35
C ALA A 85 -15.92 20.97 -9.24
N ARG A 86 -14.84 20.39 -8.69
CA ARG A 86 -14.46 19.09 -9.19
C ARG A 86 -15.78 18.36 -9.11
N ASP A 87 -16.33 18.02 -10.27
CA ASP A 87 -17.03 16.77 -10.39
C ASP A 87 -16.08 15.78 -9.69
N VAL A 88 -16.30 15.61 -8.38
CA VAL A 88 -16.38 14.31 -7.76
C VAL A 88 -17.09 13.55 -8.85
N SER A 89 -16.32 12.86 -9.71
CA SER A 89 -16.83 12.41 -11.01
C SER A 89 -18.21 11.84 -10.76
N ALA A 90 -19.21 12.03 -11.61
CA ALA A 90 -20.54 11.47 -11.33
C ALA A 90 -20.40 10.02 -10.81
N SER A 91 -19.39 9.28 -11.29
CA SER A 91 -18.80 8.06 -10.71
C SER A 91 -18.35 8.14 -9.24
N SER A 92 -17.43 9.01 -8.81
CA SER A 92 -17.00 9.18 -7.42
C SER A 92 -18.10 9.68 -6.47
N ALA A 93 -19.02 10.53 -6.95
CA ALA A 93 -20.11 11.07 -6.13
C ALA A 93 -21.19 10.00 -5.99
N LYS A 94 -21.41 9.23 -7.05
CA LYS A 94 -22.19 8.01 -7.04
C LYS A 94 -21.52 6.94 -6.18
N ILE A 95 -20.20 6.74 -6.22
CA ILE A 95 -19.49 5.78 -5.35
C ILE A 95 -19.64 6.20 -3.89
N MET A 96 -19.42 7.47 -3.55
CA MET A 96 -19.63 7.96 -2.18
C MET A 96 -21.11 7.89 -1.79
N GLY A 97 -22.02 8.18 -2.72
CA GLY A 97 -23.46 8.03 -2.53
C GLY A 97 -23.88 6.58 -2.29
N ASP A 98 -23.36 5.65 -3.09
CA ASP A 98 -23.55 4.21 -3.00
C ASP A 98 -22.96 3.71 -1.69
N PHE A 99 -21.77 4.17 -1.29
CA PHE A 99 -21.13 3.82 0.00
C PHE A 99 -21.92 4.37 1.20
N LEU A 100 -22.51 5.55 1.10
CA LEU A 100 -23.35 6.14 2.14
C LEU A 100 -24.75 5.49 2.20
N VAL A 101 -25.30 5.08 1.05
CA VAL A 101 -26.56 4.33 0.96
C VAL A 101 -26.36 2.89 1.43
N GLU A 102 -25.27 2.24 1.05
CA GLU A 102 -24.85 0.91 1.51
C GLU A 102 -24.44 0.95 3.00
N GLY A 103 -23.84 2.05 3.47
CA GLY A 103 -23.63 2.32 4.89
C GLY A 103 -24.93 2.52 5.68
N LYS A 104 -26.00 3.00 5.05
CA LYS A 104 -27.36 3.09 5.64
C LYS A 104 -28.14 1.78 5.52
N LEU A 105 -27.86 0.97 4.49
CA LEU A 105 -28.45 -0.35 4.25
C LEU A 105 -27.73 -1.46 5.00
N ASN A 106 -26.51 -1.22 5.45
CA ASN A 106 -25.85 -2.04 6.45
C ASN A 106 -26.71 -1.91 7.72
N PRO A 107 -27.54 -2.92 8.03
CA PRO A 107 -28.32 -2.86 9.26
C PRO A 107 -27.32 -2.62 10.38
N VAL A 108 -27.65 -1.78 11.37
CA VAL A 108 -26.80 -1.55 12.55
C VAL A 108 -26.27 -2.90 13.00
N ILE A 109 -25.05 -3.23 12.56
CA ILE A 109 -24.45 -4.50 12.88
C ILE A 109 -24.16 -4.26 14.34
N ASN A 110 -24.87 -4.95 15.23
CA ASN A 110 -24.51 -4.92 16.64
C ASN A 110 -23.04 -5.33 16.68
N THR A 111 -22.18 -4.34 16.86
CA THR A 111 -20.74 -4.47 16.73
C THR A 111 -20.28 -5.09 18.02
N THR A 112 -20.45 -6.41 18.10
CA THR A 112 -19.96 -7.22 19.19
C THR A 112 -18.48 -7.48 18.97
N GLN A 113 -17.73 -7.70 20.06
CA GLN A 113 -16.34 -8.15 19.99
C GLN A 113 -16.19 -9.39 19.08
N GLY A 114 -17.17 -10.31 19.11
CA GLY A 114 -17.18 -11.49 18.26
C GLY A 114 -17.28 -11.17 16.76
N ASN A 115 -18.10 -10.19 16.37
CA ASN A 115 -18.20 -9.78 14.97
C ASN A 115 -16.94 -9.03 14.50
N PHE A 116 -16.35 -8.20 15.37
CA PHE A 116 -15.06 -7.56 15.08
C PHE A 116 -13.97 -8.61 14.81
N LEU A 117 -13.83 -9.62 15.68
CA LEU A 117 -12.81 -10.67 15.50
C LEU A 117 -12.99 -11.46 14.20
N LYS A 118 -14.23 -11.67 13.74
CA LYS A 118 -14.50 -12.32 12.44
C LYS A 118 -13.99 -11.48 11.27
N ILE A 119 -14.33 -10.19 11.26
CA ILE A 119 -13.91 -9.27 10.20
C ILE A 119 -12.38 -9.11 10.21
N PHE A 120 -11.79 -8.98 11.39
CA PHE A 120 -10.33 -8.87 11.56
C PHE A 120 -9.62 -10.15 11.09
N ALA A 121 -10.16 -11.33 11.39
CA ALA A 121 -9.61 -12.60 10.89
C ALA A 121 -9.78 -12.75 9.37
N ALA A 122 -10.91 -12.33 8.80
CA ALA A 122 -11.10 -12.31 7.35
C ALA A 122 -10.07 -11.41 6.67
N TRP A 123 -9.83 -10.21 7.22
CA TRP A 123 -8.80 -9.30 6.74
C TRP A 123 -7.39 -9.92 6.74
N ILE A 124 -7.02 -10.60 7.83
CA ILE A 124 -5.74 -11.32 7.92
C ILE A 124 -5.60 -12.35 6.77
N VAL A 125 -6.67 -13.09 6.46
CA VAL A 125 -6.66 -14.13 5.42
C VAL A 125 -6.66 -13.53 4.02
N GLU A 126 -7.46 -12.50 3.78
CA GLU A 126 -7.61 -11.85 2.47
C GLU A 126 -6.32 -11.15 2.03
N ASP A 127 -5.62 -10.52 2.97
CA ASP A 127 -4.39 -9.75 2.70
C ASP A 127 -3.10 -10.56 2.99
N ASP A 128 -3.22 -11.87 3.25
CA ASP A 128 -2.10 -12.78 3.57
C ASP A 128 -1.17 -12.23 4.67
N LEU A 129 -1.79 -11.67 5.72
CA LEU A 129 -1.06 -11.07 6.84
C LEU A 129 -0.70 -12.15 7.89
N PRO A 130 0.39 -11.97 8.65
CA PRO A 130 0.69 -12.83 9.78
C PRO A 130 -0.46 -12.84 10.81
N PHE A 131 -0.78 -13.99 11.41
CA PHE A 131 -1.78 -14.05 12.49
C PHE A 131 -1.38 -13.23 13.74
N THR A 132 -0.11 -12.85 13.86
CA THR A 132 0.43 -11.96 14.89
C THR A 132 0.19 -10.47 14.59
N THR A 133 -0.45 -10.12 13.47
CA THR A 133 -0.73 -8.72 13.07
C THR A 133 -1.37 -7.90 14.18
N GLY A 134 -2.30 -8.50 14.94
CA GLY A 134 -2.98 -7.87 16.08
C GLY A 134 -2.06 -7.46 17.25
N GLU A 135 -0.84 -8.00 17.28
CA GLU A 135 0.15 -7.75 18.34
C GLU A 135 1.17 -6.67 17.97
N THR A 136 1.16 -6.22 16.71
CA THR A 136 2.13 -5.23 16.26
C THR A 136 1.93 -3.91 17.02
N PRO A 137 3.01 -3.26 17.52
CA PRO A 137 2.88 -1.98 18.22
C PRO A 137 2.19 -0.89 17.38
N GLY A 138 2.38 -0.95 16.06
CA GLY A 138 1.75 -0.02 15.11
C GLY A 138 0.22 -0.14 15.10
N ILE A 139 -0.32 -1.35 15.03
CA ILE A 139 -1.78 -1.53 15.02
C ILE A 139 -2.40 -1.20 16.38
N GLN A 140 -1.68 -1.49 17.46
CA GLN A 140 -2.11 -1.11 18.81
C GLN A 140 -2.19 0.41 18.97
N CYS A 141 -1.17 1.14 18.49
CA CYS A 141 -1.15 2.60 18.50
C CYS A 141 -2.31 3.18 17.67
N LEU A 142 -2.58 2.62 16.49
CA LEU A 142 -3.70 3.02 15.64
C LEU A 142 -5.05 2.81 16.37
N PHE A 143 -5.24 1.65 16.99
CA PHE A 143 -6.49 1.35 17.71
C PHE A 143 -6.69 2.24 18.93
N ALA A 144 -5.61 2.58 19.63
CA ALA A 144 -5.62 3.54 20.73
C ALA A 144 -5.98 4.95 20.24
N PHE A 145 -5.37 5.40 19.14
CA PHE A 145 -5.65 6.70 18.52
C PHE A 145 -7.12 6.83 18.08
N LEU A 146 -7.68 5.77 17.49
CA LEU A 146 -9.07 5.72 17.05
C LEU A 146 -10.09 5.54 18.19
N HIS A 147 -9.63 5.40 19.46
CA HIS A 147 -10.47 5.14 20.62
C HIS A 147 -11.39 3.92 20.41
N THR A 148 -10.83 2.88 19.80
CA THR A 148 -11.58 1.69 19.42
C THR A 148 -12.01 0.93 20.68
N ARG A 149 -13.27 0.49 20.73
CA ARG A 149 -13.81 -0.29 21.86
C ARG A 149 -13.50 -1.79 21.77
N PHE A 150 -12.88 -2.22 20.68
CA PHE A 150 -12.58 -3.63 20.41
C PHE A 150 -11.16 -3.96 20.84
N HIS A 151 -11.01 -5.14 21.43
CA HIS A 151 -9.70 -5.68 21.76
C HIS A 151 -9.12 -6.39 20.54
N LEU A 152 -7.88 -6.05 20.19
CA LEU A 152 -7.12 -6.79 19.19
C LEU A 152 -6.83 -8.21 19.68
N PRO A 153 -6.84 -9.22 18.80
CA PRO A 153 -6.46 -10.57 19.17
C PRO A 153 -4.96 -10.59 19.55
N SER A 154 -4.66 -11.09 20.74
CA SER A 154 -3.31 -11.48 21.15
C SER A 154 -3.16 -13.01 21.14
N ASP A 155 -1.97 -13.53 21.37
CA ASP A 155 -1.56 -14.93 21.24
C ASP A 155 -2.50 -15.95 21.92
N THR A 156 -3.19 -15.54 22.99
CA THR A 156 -4.22 -16.34 23.69
C THR A 156 -5.56 -16.46 22.93
N SER A 157 -5.77 -15.64 21.90
CA SER A 157 -6.94 -15.61 21.03
C SER A 157 -6.85 -16.60 19.87
N LYS A 158 -5.69 -17.22 19.63
CA LYS A 158 -5.48 -18.29 18.63
C LYS A 158 -6.47 -19.44 18.77
N ARG A 159 -7.02 -19.67 19.97
CA ARG A 159 -8.07 -20.67 20.21
C ARG A 159 -9.37 -20.36 19.44
N TYR A 160 -9.76 -19.11 19.23
CA TYR A 160 -11.06 -18.79 18.64
C TYR A 160 -11.07 -18.89 17.11
N VAL A 161 -9.97 -18.53 16.44
CA VAL A 161 -9.87 -18.61 14.97
C VAL A 161 -9.88 -20.08 14.51
N HIS A 162 -9.20 -20.96 15.25
CA HIS A 162 -9.21 -22.40 14.97
C HIS A 162 -10.60 -23.04 15.13
N PHE A 163 -11.42 -22.54 16.07
CA PHE A 163 -12.78 -23.06 16.31
C PHE A 163 -13.81 -22.59 15.25
N TYR A 164 -13.59 -21.45 14.59
CA TYR A 164 -14.54 -20.95 13.58
C TYR A 164 -14.56 -21.76 12.28
N CYS A 165 -13.51 -22.53 12.00
CA CYS A 165 -13.47 -23.47 10.87
C CYS A 165 -14.27 -24.76 11.15
N ALA A 166 -14.63 -25.05 12.40
CA ALA A 166 -15.08 -26.38 12.80
C ALA A 166 -16.61 -26.58 12.92
N ASN A 167 -17.45 -25.53 12.85
CA ASN A 167 -18.78 -25.62 13.47
C ASN A 167 -20.03 -25.30 12.64
N LYS A 168 -19.99 -25.40 11.30
CA LYS A 168 -21.23 -25.61 10.50
C LYS A 168 -20.98 -25.93 9.03
N ILE A 169 -20.37 -27.07 8.72
CA ILE A 169 -20.54 -27.66 7.38
C ILE A 169 -20.72 -29.17 7.55
N CYS A 170 -21.90 -29.67 7.15
CA CYS A 170 -22.11 -31.09 6.87
C CYS A 170 -21.20 -31.46 5.68
N LEU A 171 -19.97 -31.90 5.95
CA LEU A 171 -19.02 -32.35 4.94
C LEU A 171 -18.93 -33.87 5.01
N THR A 172 -19.58 -34.53 4.07
CA THR A 172 -19.51 -35.99 3.88
C THR A 172 -18.15 -36.46 3.34
N ARG A 173 -17.20 -35.56 3.08
CA ARG A 173 -15.79 -35.85 2.77
C ARG A 173 -14.93 -34.64 3.10
N PHE A 174 -14.03 -34.77 4.08
CA PHE A 174 -12.96 -33.80 4.29
C PHE A 174 -11.80 -34.09 3.34
N HIS A 175 -11.43 -33.12 2.53
CA HIS A 175 -10.17 -33.13 1.77
C HIS A 175 -9.30 -31.98 2.29
N LEU A 176 -8.33 -32.31 3.14
CA LEU A 176 -7.30 -31.34 3.56
C LEU A 176 -6.27 -31.25 2.43
N LEU A 177 -6.25 -30.13 1.72
CA LEU A 177 -5.36 -29.91 0.57
C LEU A 177 -3.96 -29.44 0.99
N ALA A 178 -3.87 -28.50 1.93
CA ALA A 178 -2.61 -27.99 2.44
C ALA A 178 -2.78 -27.40 3.84
N ALA A 179 -1.67 -27.31 4.58
CA ALA A 179 -1.56 -26.59 5.84
C ALA A 179 -0.43 -25.57 5.74
N ALA A 180 -0.76 -24.30 5.95
CA ALA A 180 0.21 -23.22 6.06
C ALA A 180 0.63 -23.06 7.52
N LEU A 181 1.93 -23.18 7.80
CA LEU A 181 2.48 -23.12 9.14
C LEU A 181 3.66 -22.12 9.16
N ASP A 182 3.72 -21.28 10.19
CA ASP A 182 4.51 -20.04 10.27
C ASP A 182 5.95 -20.19 10.77
N ASN A 183 6.37 -21.40 11.14
CA ASN A 183 7.65 -21.71 11.76
C ASN A 183 8.17 -23.09 11.28
N ALA A 184 9.46 -23.39 11.27
CA ALA A 184 9.95 -24.63 10.65
C ALA A 184 9.94 -25.86 11.57
N SER A 185 10.63 -25.82 12.70
CA SER A 185 10.91 -27.06 13.44
C SER A 185 9.76 -27.59 14.30
N PRO A 186 8.95 -26.78 15.02
CA PRO A 186 7.81 -27.32 15.79
C PRO A 186 6.67 -27.77 14.87
N ASN A 187 6.60 -27.17 13.67
CA ASN A 187 5.54 -27.43 12.72
C ASN A 187 5.75 -28.72 11.94
N ASP A 188 6.99 -29.19 11.78
CA ASP A 188 7.26 -30.51 11.23
C ASP A 188 6.72 -31.63 12.14
N VAL A 189 6.76 -31.44 13.46
CA VAL A 189 6.14 -32.38 14.42
C VAL A 189 4.61 -32.26 14.37
N LEU A 190 4.10 -31.04 14.27
CA LEU A 190 2.66 -30.78 14.22
C LEU A 190 2.02 -31.35 12.94
N ILE A 191 2.64 -31.16 11.78
CA ILE A 191 2.15 -31.65 10.48
C ILE A 191 2.21 -33.17 10.40
N ARG A 192 3.26 -33.81 10.95
CA ARG A 192 3.35 -35.27 11.06
C ARG A 192 2.29 -35.83 12.02
N THR A 193 2.05 -35.15 13.13
CA THR A 193 1.01 -35.53 14.10
C THR A 193 -0.38 -35.39 13.48
N LEU A 194 -0.62 -34.30 12.76
CA LEU A 194 -1.87 -34.06 12.03
C LEU A 194 -2.11 -35.14 10.97
N SER A 195 -1.10 -35.43 10.14
CA SER A 195 -1.13 -36.50 9.15
C SER A 195 -1.53 -37.84 9.76
N ARG A 196 -0.92 -38.20 10.89
CA ARG A 196 -1.22 -39.44 11.61
C ARG A 196 -2.67 -39.46 12.11
N LEU A 197 -3.13 -38.37 12.72
CA LEU A 197 -4.50 -38.27 13.23
C LEU A 197 -5.56 -38.31 12.12
N LEU A 198 -5.28 -37.68 10.98
CA LEU A 198 -6.13 -37.68 9.79
C LEU A 198 -6.29 -39.09 9.21
N MET A 199 -5.20 -39.84 9.14
CA MET A 199 -5.23 -41.23 8.72
C MET A 199 -5.99 -42.10 9.74
N GLU A 200 -5.57 -42.09 11.02
CA GLU A 200 -6.11 -42.99 12.05
C GLU A 200 -7.59 -42.81 12.33
N ARG A 201 -8.10 -41.57 12.26
CA ARG A 201 -9.47 -41.25 12.70
C ARG A 201 -10.43 -41.00 11.56
N PHE A 202 -9.92 -40.63 10.39
CA PHE A 202 -10.75 -40.14 9.28
C PHE A 202 -10.44 -40.81 7.94
N ASP A 203 -9.45 -41.71 7.88
CA ASP A 203 -9.01 -42.38 6.63
C ASP A 203 -8.63 -41.38 5.52
N VAL A 204 -8.07 -40.22 5.93
CA VAL A 204 -7.63 -39.18 4.99
C VAL A 204 -6.13 -39.33 4.76
N GLN A 205 -5.76 -39.65 3.51
CA GLN A 205 -4.36 -39.64 3.10
C GLN A 205 -3.85 -38.20 2.98
N PHE A 206 -2.89 -37.86 3.83
CA PHE A 206 -2.23 -36.57 3.85
C PHE A 206 -0.72 -36.82 3.82
N THR A 207 0.00 -36.20 2.88
CA THR A 207 1.47 -36.33 2.76
C THR A 207 2.09 -35.00 3.19
N PRO A 208 2.65 -34.90 4.40
CA PRO A 208 3.18 -33.64 4.93
C PRO A 208 4.13 -32.92 3.98
N GLU A 209 4.97 -33.67 3.28
CA GLU A 209 6.03 -33.16 2.40
C GLU A 209 5.47 -32.39 1.19
N ASN A 210 4.30 -32.81 0.69
CA ASN A 210 3.65 -32.20 -0.47
C ASN A 210 2.54 -31.21 -0.09
N SER A 211 2.19 -31.15 1.21
CA SER A 211 1.00 -30.45 1.69
C SER A 211 1.34 -29.37 2.73
N GLN A 212 2.63 -29.16 3.02
CA GLN A 212 3.11 -28.10 3.91
C GLN A 212 3.53 -26.88 3.06
N ILE A 213 2.82 -25.77 3.24
CA ILE A 213 3.24 -24.48 2.68
C ILE A 213 4.00 -23.75 3.79
N ARG A 214 5.29 -23.49 3.56
CA ARG A 214 6.12 -22.70 4.48
C ARG A 214 5.85 -21.21 4.23
N CYS A 215 5.82 -20.38 5.27
CA CYS A 215 5.61 -18.93 5.10
C CYS A 215 6.72 -18.31 4.24
N LEU A 216 6.39 -17.24 3.51
CA LEU A 216 7.33 -16.53 2.64
C LEU A 216 8.60 -16.11 3.39
N ASP A 217 8.45 -15.63 4.62
CA ASP A 217 9.57 -15.23 5.48
C ASP A 217 10.51 -16.41 5.78
N HIS A 218 9.97 -17.61 5.96
CA HIS A 218 10.77 -18.84 6.14
C HIS A 218 11.45 -19.28 4.84
N VAL A 219 10.77 -19.17 3.69
CA VAL A 219 11.39 -19.43 2.38
C VAL A 219 12.56 -18.47 2.14
N VAL A 220 12.38 -17.19 2.43
CA VAL A 220 13.45 -16.18 2.33
C VAL A 220 14.58 -16.49 3.30
N HIS A 221 14.28 -16.88 4.54
CA HIS A 221 15.29 -17.26 5.52
C HIS A 221 16.14 -18.46 5.06
N LEU A 222 15.51 -19.52 4.55
CA LEU A 222 16.22 -20.69 4.01
C LEU A 222 17.09 -20.34 2.80
N VAL A 223 16.59 -19.51 1.89
CA VAL A 223 17.36 -19.04 0.72
C VAL A 223 18.61 -18.27 1.17
N VAL A 224 18.46 -17.37 2.15
CA VAL A 224 19.59 -16.61 2.71
C VAL A 224 20.58 -17.55 3.40
N GLN A 225 20.11 -18.51 4.18
CA GLN A 225 21.00 -19.50 4.83
C GLN A 225 21.78 -20.33 3.81
N LYS A 226 21.15 -20.80 2.73
CA LYS A 226 21.83 -21.50 1.63
C LYS A 226 22.86 -20.61 0.92
N MET A 227 22.54 -19.33 0.69
CA MET A 227 23.50 -18.37 0.11
C MET A 227 24.71 -18.18 1.01
N LEU A 228 24.51 -18.03 2.33
CA LEU A 228 25.60 -17.87 3.30
C LEU A 228 26.42 -19.15 3.46
N ALA A 229 25.79 -20.32 3.41
CA ALA A 229 26.49 -21.61 3.44
C ALA A 229 27.39 -21.79 2.22
N ALA A 230 26.94 -21.36 1.02
CA ALA A 230 27.76 -21.38 -0.20
C ALA A 230 28.98 -20.43 -0.13
N LEU A 231 28.94 -19.45 0.77
CA LEU A 231 30.06 -18.54 1.05
C LEU A 231 30.94 -19.00 2.21
N GLU A 232 30.67 -20.18 2.79
CA GLU A 232 31.31 -20.70 4.01
C GLU A 232 31.07 -19.80 5.25
N GLU A 233 30.05 -18.95 5.22
CA GLU A 233 29.71 -18.02 6.31
C GLU A 233 28.64 -18.57 7.26
N ALA A 234 27.99 -19.67 6.90
CA ALA A 234 26.97 -20.33 7.72
C ALA A 234 26.96 -21.86 7.52
N VAL A 235 26.30 -22.58 8.43
CA VAL A 235 26.01 -24.01 8.29
C VAL A 235 24.83 -24.18 7.34
N ASP A 236 24.93 -25.15 6.43
CA ASP A 236 23.85 -25.49 5.49
C ASP A 236 22.58 -25.89 6.26
N PRO A 237 21.39 -25.33 5.93
CA PRO A 237 20.14 -25.68 6.57
C PRO A 237 19.55 -27.06 6.21
N ASP A 238 20.15 -27.82 5.28
CA ASP A 238 19.74 -29.20 4.90
C ASP A 238 20.56 -30.31 5.58
#